data_AF-A0A8H5X736-F1
#
_entry.id   AF-A0A8H5X736-F1
#
_cell.length_a   1.000
_cell.length_b   1.000
_cell.length_c   1.000
_cell.angle_alpha   90.00
_cell.angle_beta   90.00
_cell.angle_gamma   90.00
#
_symmetry.space_group_name_H-M   'P 1'
#
loop_
_entity.id
_entity.type
_entity.pdbx_description
1 polymer ?
#
loop_
_entity_poly.entity_id
_entity_poly.type
_entity_poly.pdbx_seq_one_letter_code
_entity_poly.pdbx_strand_id
1 'polypeptide(L)' 'MSTQHNYLEEDDDFSEFYNNPLYKRVSDLTDHERKYACPPPPLPRPHRDNGPR' A
#
# COMPACT_ATOMS: atom_id res chain seq x y z
N MET A 1 24.65 21.33 -5.95
CA MET A 1 23.33 21.96 -5.74
C MET A 1 22.71 21.30 -4.51
N SER A 2 22.73 21.98 -3.37
CA SER A 2 22.15 21.50 -2.11
C SER A 2 20.68 21.91 -2.10
N THR A 3 19.76 20.95 -2.19
CA THR A 3 18.33 21.22 -2.10
C THR A 3 18.00 21.50 -0.64
N GLN A 4 17.89 22.78 -0.30
CA GLN A 4 17.36 23.19 1.00
C GLN A 4 15.86 22.89 1.00
N HIS A 5 15.46 21.85 1.74
CA HIS A 5 14.06 21.53 2.00
C HIS A 5 13.54 22.52 3.04
N ASN A 6 12.85 23.55 2.57
CA ASN A 6 12.20 24.57 3.38
C ASN A 6 10.91 23.97 3.95
N TYR A 7 11.00 23.33 5.11
CA TYR A 7 9.84 22.88 5.88
C TYR A 7 9.20 24.14 6.48
N LEU A 8 8.10 24.70 5.92
CA LEU A 8 7.11 25.50 6.68
C LEU A 8 5.89 26.12 5.96
N GLU A 9 5.63 26.00 4.65
CA GLU A 9 4.50 26.75 4.03
C GLU A 9 3.70 26.02 2.95
N GLU A 10 3.16 24.83 3.25
CA GLU A 10 2.06 24.24 2.48
C GLU A 10 1.02 23.80 3.49
N ASP A 11 -0.21 24.33 3.41
CA ASP A 11 -1.37 23.84 4.18
C ASP A 11 -1.59 22.35 3.85
N ASP A 12 -0.81 21.45 4.45
CA ASP A 12 -0.92 20.00 4.42
C ASP A 12 -1.56 19.49 3.10
N ASP A 13 -0.88 19.72 1.97
CA ASP A 13 -1.38 19.35 0.64
C ASP A 13 -1.34 17.82 0.46
N PHE A 14 -2.28 17.14 1.11
CA PHE A 14 -2.53 15.71 0.95
C PHE A 14 -3.20 15.40 -0.39
N SER A 15 -3.31 16.36 -1.32
CA SER A 15 -3.91 16.12 -2.62
C SER A 15 -3.16 15.01 -3.36
N GLU A 16 -1.83 14.90 -3.26
CA GLU A 16 -1.09 13.79 -3.86
C GLU A 16 -1.57 12.43 -3.30
N PHE A 17 -1.78 12.36 -1.98
CA PHE A 17 -2.23 11.16 -1.30
C PHE A 17 -3.66 10.78 -1.70
N TYR A 18 -4.58 11.74 -1.74
CA TYR A 18 -5.98 11.50 -2.12
C TYR A 18 -6.19 11.35 -3.65
N ASN A 19 -5.33 11.95 -4.47
CA ASN A 19 -5.33 11.77 -5.93
C ASN A 19 -4.67 10.46 -6.36
N ASN A 20 -3.99 9.77 -5.44
CA ASN A 20 -3.40 8.47 -5.73
C ASN A 20 -4.51 7.47 -6.16
N PRO A 21 -4.45 6.93 -7.39
CA PRO A 21 -5.47 6.02 -7.90
C PRO A 21 -5.54 4.70 -7.10
N LEU A 22 -4.51 4.34 -6.33
CA LEU A 22 -4.58 3.23 -5.38
C LEU A 22 -5.42 3.59 -4.16
N TYR A 23 -5.17 4.76 -3.55
CA TYR A 23 -5.92 5.20 -2.38
C TYR A 23 -7.39 5.39 -2.72
N LYS A 24 -7.69 6.04 -3.85
CA LYS A 24 -9.06 6.21 -4.36
C LYS A 24 -9.78 4.87 -4.56
N ARG A 25 -9.11 3.88 -5.15
CA ARG A 25 -9.68 2.53 -5.32
C ARG A 25 -10.00 1.85 -4.00
N VAL A 26 -9.32 2.17 -2.90
CA VAL A 26 -9.55 1.57 -1.57
C VAL A 26 -10.52 2.38 -0.72
N SER A 27 -10.54 3.70 -0.89
CA SER A 27 -11.52 4.59 -0.25
C SER A 27 -12.93 4.29 -0.72
N ASP A 28 -13.09 3.98 -2.02
CA ASP A 28 -14.38 3.74 -2.65
C ASP A 28 -14.95 2.33 -2.37
N LEU A 29 -14.18 1.43 -1.73
CA LEU A 29 -14.63 0.08 -1.38
C LEU A 29 -15.59 0.09 -0.19
N THR A 30 -16.65 -0.72 -0.30
CA THR A 30 -17.48 -1.08 0.86
C THR A 30 -16.70 -1.91 1.88
N ASP A 31 -17.16 -1.96 3.13
CA ASP A 31 -16.54 -2.79 4.17
C ASP A 31 -16.45 -4.26 3.78
N HIS A 32 -17.46 -4.76 3.07
CA HIS A 32 -17.46 -6.11 2.51
C HIS A 32 -16.30 -6.26 1.52
N GLU A 33 -16.18 -5.36 0.54
CA GLU A 33 -15.12 -5.44 -0.47
C GLU A 33 -13.72 -5.27 0.11
N ARG A 34 -13.53 -4.42 1.13
CA ARG A 34 -12.23 -4.29 1.83
C ARG A 34 -11.75 -5.61 2.42
N LYS A 35 -12.67 -6.40 2.96
CA LYS A 35 -12.37 -7.73 3.52
C LYS A 35 -11.88 -8.72 2.46
N TYR A 36 -12.31 -8.56 1.21
CA TYR A 36 -11.97 -9.47 0.11
C TYR A 36 -10.95 -8.91 -0.89
N ALA A 37 -10.67 -7.61 -0.87
CA ALA A 37 -9.68 -6.95 -1.73
C ALA A 37 -8.25 -7.42 -1.43
N CYS A 38 -7.95 -7.70 -0.16
CA CYS A 38 -6.73 -8.37 0.27
C CYS A 38 -7.10 -9.73 0.87
N PRO A 39 -7.13 -10.81 0.08
CA PRO A 39 -7.24 -12.14 0.67
C PRO A 39 -6.09 -12.33 1.67
N PRO A 40 -6.32 -13.08 2.77
CA PRO A 40 -5.25 -13.35 3.72
C PRO A 40 -4.05 -13.95 2.98
N PRO A 41 -2.82 -13.62 3.39
CA PRO A 41 -1.64 -14.19 2.78
C PRO A 41 -1.74 -15.72 2.81
N PRO A 42 -1.29 -16.42 1.76
CA PRO A 42 -1.34 -17.87 1.73
C PRO A 42 -0.59 -18.43 2.95
N LEU A 43 -1.13 -19.49 3.55
CA LEU A 43 -0.45 -20.17 4.64
C LEU A 43 0.95 -20.62 4.19
N PRO A 44 1.97 -20.52 5.06
CA PRO A 44 3.28 -21.07 4.78
C PRO A 44 3.13 -22.54 4.38
N ARG A 45 3.45 -22.86 3.13
CA ARG A 45 3.51 -24.27 2.71
C ARG A 45 4.77 -24.88 3.34
N PRO A 46 4.74 -26.14 3.79
CA PRO A 46 5.96 -26.84 4.15
C PRO A 46 6.92 -26.76 2.97
N HIS A 47 8.06 -26.09 3.16
CA HIS A 47 9.10 -25.99 2.15
C HIS A 47 9.64 -27.41 1.95
N ARG A 48 9.25 -28.06 0.85
CA ARG A 48 9.88 -29.31 0.43
C ARG A 48 11.19 -28.93 -0.24
N ASP A 49 12.25 -28.85 0.56
CA ASP A 49 13.62 -28.94 0.06
C ASP A 49 13.80 -30.32 -0.59
N ASN A 50 13.36 -30.48 -1.84
CA ASN A 50 13.72 -31.61 -2.68
C ASN A 50 15.08 -31.33 -3.35
N GLY A 51 16.08 -30.94 -2.56
CA GLY A 51 17.45 -30.87 -3.03
C GLY A 51 18.01 -32.29 -3.25
N PRO A 52 18.77 -32.56 -4.33
CA PRO A 52 19.46 -33.83 -4.46
C PRO A 52 20.52 -33.96 -3.36
N ARG A 53 20.53 -35.13 -2.70
CA ARG A 53 21.48 -35.52 -1.65
C ARG A 53 22.86 -35.84 -2.25
#